data_AF-A0A6J0W496-F1
#
_entry.id   AF-A0A6J0W496-F1
#
_cell.length_a   1.000
_cell.length_b   1.000
_cell.length_c   1.000
_cell.angle_alpha   90.00
_cell.angle_beta   90.00
_cell.angle_gamma   90.00
#
_symmetry.space_group_name_H-M   'P 1'
#
loop_
_entity.id
_entity.type
_entity.pdbx_description
1 polymer ?
#
loop_
_entity_poly.entity_id
_entity_poly.type
_entity_poly.pdbx_seq_one_letter_code
_entity_poly.pdbx_strand_id
1 'polypeptide(L)'
;MLDAVKLTSKGKVTVGLVMYYFTYDPWIGKLLYLEDFYVIQAYRGQIAIRSQCNCMHFLVVTWNQASIDYYTHRGALELSSEEGWHLFRFNREELMDMAGEK
;
A
#
# COMPACT_ATOMS: atom_id res chain seq x y z
N MET A 1 -1.28 2.98 13.85
CA MET A 1 -1.45 4.43 13.65
C MET A 1 -1.32 4.65 12.16
N LEU A 2 -2.36 5.21 11.54
CA LEU A 2 -2.37 5.54 10.11
C LEU A 2 -1.63 6.86 9.92
N ASP A 3 -0.60 6.85 9.09
CA ASP A 3 0.18 8.02 8.77
C ASP A 3 -0.15 8.48 7.35
N ALA A 4 -0.65 9.71 7.24
CA ALA A 4 -0.94 10.37 5.97
C ALA A 4 0.11 11.44 5.70
N VAL A 5 0.92 11.24 4.67
CA VAL A 5 1.95 12.20 4.25
C VAL A 5 1.45 12.96 3.03
N LYS A 6 1.28 14.28 3.17
CA LYS A 6 1.09 15.19 2.04
C LYS A 6 2.45 15.45 1.39
N LEU A 7 2.55 15.16 0.10
CA LEU A 7 3.73 15.51 -0.67
C LEU A 7 3.58 16.94 -1.18
N THR A 8 4.52 17.82 -0.85
CA THR A 8 4.53 19.22 -1.32
C THR A 8 5.72 19.49 -2.22
N SER A 9 5.49 20.11 -3.38
CA SER A 9 6.55 20.66 -4.23
C SER A 9 7.17 21.90 -3.60
N LYS A 10 8.37 22.29 -4.08
CA LYS A 10 9.13 23.49 -3.65
C LYS A 10 8.32 24.81 -3.69
N GLY A 11 7.14 24.83 -4.33
CA GLY A 11 6.18 25.95 -4.34
C GLY A 11 4.94 25.79 -3.44
N LYS A 12 4.93 24.88 -2.45
CA LYS A 12 3.78 24.55 -1.55
C LYS A 12 2.54 23.95 -2.23
N VAL A 13 2.61 23.58 -3.50
CA VAL A 13 1.55 22.82 -4.17
C VAL A 13 1.56 21.39 -3.64
N THR A 14 0.41 20.88 -3.20
CA THR A 14 0.26 19.47 -2.82
C THR A 14 0.33 18.64 -4.10
N VAL A 15 1.39 17.85 -4.24
CA VAL A 15 1.68 17.01 -5.41
C VAL A 15 1.36 15.54 -5.20
N GLY A 16 0.79 15.18 -4.05
CA GLY A 16 0.35 13.83 -3.78
C GLY A 16 -0.04 13.61 -2.33
N LEU A 17 -0.68 12.48 -2.08
CA LEU A 17 -1.04 11.93 -0.80
C LEU A 17 -0.56 10.48 -0.75
N VAL A 18 0.09 10.12 0.34
CA VAL A 18 0.42 8.73 0.65
C VAL A 18 -0.10 8.41 2.02
N MET A 19 -0.94 7.36 2.11
CA MET A 19 -1.42 6.81 3.35
C MET A 19 -0.78 5.45 3.54
N TYR A 20 -0.13 5.26 4.68
CA TYR A 20 0.49 4.00 5.04
C TYR A 20 0.31 3.73 6.53
N TYR A 21 0.52 2.47 6.89
CA TYR A 21 0.63 2.03 8.27
C TYR A 21 1.66 0.93 8.36
N PHE A 22 2.18 0.69 9.57
CA PHE A 22 3.10 -0.41 9.80
C PHE A 22 2.33 -1.69 10.11
N THR A 23 2.71 -2.78 9.46
CA THR A 23 2.27 -4.14 9.76
C THR A 23 3.45 -4.99 10.22
N TYR A 24 3.18 -6.25 10.54
CA TYR A 24 4.21 -7.19 10.97
C TYR A 24 4.01 -8.51 10.25
N ASP A 25 5.08 -9.03 9.67
CA ASP A 25 5.14 -10.38 9.13
C ASP A 25 5.96 -11.28 10.07
N PRO A 26 5.50 -12.50 10.35
CA PRO A 26 6.17 -13.40 11.30
C PRO A 26 7.61 -13.80 10.91
N TRP A 27 7.97 -13.74 9.63
CA TRP A 27 9.25 -14.19 9.08
C TRP A 27 10.23 -13.05 8.83
N ILE A 28 9.74 -11.92 8.30
CA ILE A 28 10.58 -10.78 7.90
C ILE A 28 10.44 -9.55 8.80
N GLY A 29 9.52 -9.57 9.77
CA GLY A 29 9.38 -8.56 10.81
C GLY A 29 8.55 -7.35 10.41
N LYS A 30 8.96 -6.15 10.82
CA LYS A 30 8.19 -4.91 10.62
C LYS A 30 8.11 -4.53 9.14
N LEU A 31 6.89 -4.33 8.65
CA LEU A 31 6.59 -3.99 7.26
C LEU A 31 5.90 -2.63 7.14
N LEU A 32 6.07 -1.99 5.99
CA LEU A 32 5.30 -0.81 5.59
C LEU A 32 4.18 -1.26 4.65
N TYR A 33 2.93 -1.10 5.10
CA TYR A 33 1.76 -1.33 4.28
C TYR A 33 1.25 0.00 3.75
N LEU A 34 1.19 0.13 2.43
CA LEU A 34 0.71 1.34 1.77
C LEU A 34 -0.75 1.12 1.38
N GLU A 35 -1.63 1.92 1.98
CA GLU A 35 -3.07 1.82 1.79
C GLU A 35 -3.51 2.59 0.55
N ASP A 36 -3.06 3.83 0.43
CA ASP A 36 -3.36 4.68 -0.74
C ASP A 36 -2.13 5.45 -1.17
N PHE A 37 -1.83 5.42 -2.47
CA PHE A 37 -0.78 6.20 -3.09
C PHE A 37 -1.33 6.99 -4.27
N TYR A 38 -1.46 8.29 -4.07
CA TYR A 38 -1.89 9.21 -5.11
C TYR A 38 -0.85 10.31 -5.30
N VAL A 39 -0.22 10.39 -6.47
CA VAL A 39 0.78 11.44 -6.75
C VAL A 39 0.54 11.97 -8.15
N ILE A 40 0.59 13.30 -8.29
CA ILE A 40 0.61 13.98 -9.58
C ILE A 40 1.82 13.43 -10.35
N GLN A 41 1.60 13.07 -11.61
CA GLN A 41 2.47 12.21 -12.43
C GLN A 41 3.99 12.49 -12.36
N ALA A 42 4.40 13.74 -12.09
CA ALA A 42 5.78 14.18 -12.03
C ALA A 42 6.60 13.81 -10.76
N TYR A 43 6.02 13.25 -9.67
CA TYR A 43 6.70 13.16 -8.35
C TYR A 43 6.71 11.78 -7.65
N ARG A 44 6.47 10.68 -8.35
CA ARG A 44 6.32 9.34 -7.74
C ARG A 44 7.68 8.73 -7.29
N GLY A 45 7.79 8.19 -6.06
CA GLY A 45 8.84 7.22 -5.65
C GLY A 45 9.78 7.54 -4.46
N GLN A 46 9.71 8.70 -3.80
CA GLN A 46 10.77 9.14 -2.85
C GLN A 46 10.60 8.76 -1.36
N ILE A 47 9.48 8.16 -0.93
CA ILE A 47 9.14 8.08 0.51
C ILE A 47 9.76 6.87 1.23
N ALA A 48 9.82 5.70 0.60
CA ALA A 48 10.14 4.42 1.26
C ALA A 48 11.57 4.34 1.83
N ILE A 49 12.53 5.09 1.29
CA ILE A 49 13.95 5.00 1.67
C ILE A 49 14.21 5.59 3.07
N ARG A 50 13.40 6.56 3.52
CA ARG A 50 13.64 7.27 4.80
C ARG A 50 13.19 6.51 6.04
N SER A 51 12.35 5.48 5.89
CA SER A 51 11.68 4.80 7.00
C SER A 51 12.34 3.49 7.46
N GLN A 52 13.57 3.19 7.03
CA GLN A 52 14.29 1.94 7.35
C GLN A 52 13.44 0.67 7.17
N CYS A 53 12.57 0.67 6.16
CA CYS A 53 11.69 -0.46 5.87
C CYS A 53 12.41 -1.43 4.92
N ASN A 54 12.28 -2.74 5.19
CA ASN A 54 12.92 -3.77 4.37
C ASN A 54 12.19 -3.99 3.03
N CYS A 55 10.88 -3.75 2.98
CA CYS A 55 10.07 -3.81 1.78
C CYS A 55 8.81 -2.93 1.90
N MET A 56 8.06 -2.82 0.80
CA MET A 56 6.81 -2.07 0.70
C MET A 56 5.75 -2.95 0.04
N HIS A 57 4.63 -3.18 0.73
CA HIS A 57 3.49 -3.92 0.18
C HIS A 57 2.33 -2.98 -0.09
N PHE A 58 1.62 -3.20 -1.19
CA PHE A 58 0.44 -2.46 -1.60
C PHE A 58 -0.42 -3.33 -2.53
N LEU A 59 -1.68 -2.96 -2.66
CA LEU A 59 -2.61 -3.63 -3.57
C LEU A 59 -2.81 -2.82 -4.84
N VAL A 60 -2.87 -3.51 -5.97
CA VAL A 60 -3.27 -2.93 -7.25
C VAL A 60 -4.45 -3.73 -7.75
N VAL A 61 -5.54 -3.04 -8.11
CA VAL A 61 -6.69 -3.70 -8.76
C VAL A 61 -6.28 -4.27 -10.11
N THR A 62 -6.68 -5.51 -10.40
CA THR A 62 -6.17 -6.31 -11.54
C THR A 62 -6.43 -5.67 -12.90
N TRP A 63 -7.48 -4.86 -13.04
CA TRP A 63 -7.80 -4.16 -14.28
C TRP A 63 -6.94 -2.91 -14.53
N ASN A 64 -6.14 -2.45 -13.56
CA ASN A 64 -5.35 -1.22 -13.69
C ASN A 64 -3.95 -1.51 -14.23
N GLN A 65 -3.88 -1.91 -15.50
CA GLN A 65 -2.62 -2.30 -16.16
C GLN A 65 -1.56 -1.19 -16.09
N ALA A 66 -1.96 0.07 -16.25
CA ALA A 66 -1.04 1.21 -16.17
C ALA A 66 -0.31 1.29 -14.81
N SER A 67 -0.97 0.91 -13.71
CA SER A 67 -0.34 0.88 -12.39
C SER A 67 0.50 -0.38 -12.20
N ILE A 68 0.01 -1.54 -12.65
CA ILE A 68 0.78 -2.80 -12.64
C ILE A 68 2.11 -2.59 -13.35
N ASP A 69 2.08 -2.12 -14.60
CA ASP A 69 3.27 -1.82 -15.39
C ASP A 69 4.16 -0.80 -14.69
N TYR A 70 3.58 0.26 -14.13
CA TYR A 70 4.34 1.30 -13.45
C TYR A 70 5.19 0.74 -12.28
N TYR A 71 4.64 -0.19 -11.51
CA TYR A 71 5.33 -0.76 -10.35
C TYR A 71 6.28 -1.91 -10.74
N THR A 72 5.89 -2.80 -11.65
CA THR A 72 6.75 -3.92 -12.10
C THR A 72 8.01 -3.42 -12.80
N HIS A 73 7.92 -2.36 -13.61
CA HIS A 73 9.10 -1.70 -14.21
C HIS A 73 10.06 -1.10 -13.16
N ARG A 74 9.63 -0.97 -11.91
CA ARG A 74 10.43 -0.47 -10.77
C ARG A 74 10.85 -1.59 -9.81
N GLY A 75 10.66 -2.85 -10.21
CA GLY A 75 11.07 -4.02 -9.44
C GLY A 75 10.05 -4.49 -8.40
N ALA A 76 8.80 -4.01 -8.44
CA ALA A 76 7.74 -4.63 -7.64
C ALA A 76 7.42 -6.03 -8.19
N LEU A 77 7.22 -6.99 -7.28
CA LEU A 77 6.80 -8.34 -7.60
C LEU A 77 5.31 -8.50 -7.36
N GLU A 78 4.63 -9.21 -8.25
CA GLU A 78 3.21 -9.52 -8.10
C GLU A 78 3.05 -10.76 -7.21
N LEU A 79 2.86 -10.55 -5.91
CA LEU A 79 2.78 -11.64 -4.94
C LEU A 79 1.55 -12.55 -5.14
N SER A 80 0.48 -12.06 -5.78
CA SER A 80 -0.69 -12.88 -6.09
C SER A 80 -0.39 -14.00 -7.07
N SER A 81 0.51 -13.78 -8.03
CA SER A 81 0.92 -14.79 -9.02
C SER A 81 2.13 -15.60 -8.57
N GLU A 82 3.11 -14.98 -7.92
CA GLU A 82 4.35 -15.64 -7.48
C GLU A 82 4.15 -16.55 -6.26
N GLU A 83 3.33 -16.13 -5.30
CA GLU A 83 3.18 -16.81 -4.00
C GLU A 83 1.73 -17.27 -3.73
N GLY A 84 0.80 -16.97 -4.64
CA GLY A 84 -0.59 -17.43 -4.54
C GLY A 84 -1.39 -16.71 -3.44
N TRP A 85 -1.02 -15.48 -3.07
CA TRP A 85 -1.77 -14.73 -2.07
C TRP A 85 -3.14 -14.29 -2.57
N HIS A 86 -4.13 -14.46 -1.71
CA HIS A 86 -5.49 -13.97 -1.91
C HIS A 86 -5.87 -13.02 -0.78
N LEU A 87 -6.38 -11.83 -1.15
CA LEU A 87 -6.94 -10.89 -0.19
C LEU A 87 -8.39 -11.25 0.11
N PHE A 88 -8.68 -11.55 1.37
CA PHE A 88 -10.05 -11.74 1.86
C PHE A 88 -10.44 -10.58 2.79
N ARG A 89 -11.72 -10.22 2.75
CA ARG A 89 -12.30 -9.19 3.63
C ARG A 89 -13.66 -9.68 4.11
N PHE A 90 -13.87 -9.62 5.43
CA PHE A 90 -15.21 -9.60 6.01
C PHE A 90 -15.69 -8.16 6.12
N ASN A 91 -16.95 -7.87 5.80
CA ASN A 91 -17.53 -6.60 6.19
C ASN A 91 -17.99 -6.68 7.64
N ARG A 92 -18.40 -5.52 8.17
CA ARG A 92 -18.81 -5.40 9.57
C ARG A 92 -19.92 -6.38 9.93
N GLU A 93 -20.88 -6.60 9.03
CA GLU A 93 -22.02 -7.50 9.27
C GLU A 93 -21.55 -8.95 9.44
N GLU A 94 -20.69 -9.46 8.55
CA GLU A 94 -20.18 -10.83 8.68
C GLU A 94 -19.27 -10.99 9.93
N LEU A 95 -18.58 -9.94 10.34
CA LEU A 95 -17.82 -9.94 11.61
C LEU A 95 -18.75 -9.98 12.84
N MET A 96 -19.86 -9.22 12.82
CA MET A 96 -20.85 -9.23 13.91
C MET A 96 -21.56 -10.59 14.00
N ASP A 97 -21.88 -11.18 12.86
CA ASP A 97 -22.42 -12.55 12.79
C ASP A 97 -21.43 -13.59 13.34
N MET A 98 -20.13 -13.47 13.01
CA MET A 98 -19.09 -14.37 13.53
C MET A 98 -18.88 -14.22 15.04
N ALA A 99 -19.00 -13.00 15.57
CA ALA A 99 -18.91 -12.71 17.00
C ALA A 99 -20.15 -13.15 17.79
N GLY A 100 -21.27 -13.46 17.10
CA GLY A 100 -22.55 -13.77 17.74
C GLY A 100 -23.24 -12.54 18.34
N GLU A 101 -22.86 -11.34 17.91
CA GLU A 101 -23.45 -10.07 18.34
C GLU A 101 -24.46 -9.62 17.27
N LYS A 102 -25.73 -10.02 17.41
CA LYS A 102 -26.85 -9.51 16.60
C LYS A 102 -27.66 -8.45 17.33
#